data_AF-A0A8S0G801-F1
#
_entry.id   AF-A0A8S0G801-F1
#
_cell.length_a   1.000
_cell.length_b   1.000
_cell.length_c   1.000
_cell.angle_alpha   90.00
_cell.angle_beta   90.00
_cell.angle_gamma   90.00
#
_symmetry.space_group_name_H-M   'P 1'
#
loop_
_entity.id
_entity.type
_entity.pdbx_description
1 polymer ?
#
loop_
_entity_poly.entity_id
_entity_poly.type
_entity_poly.pdbx_seq_one_letter_code
_entity_poly.pdbx_strand_id
1 'polypeptide(L)'
;MINRQLSRLLLCSILGSTTLISGCALVRKDSAPHQQLKPEQIKLADDIHLASSGWPQAQWWKQLNDPQLDALIQRTLNGSHTLAEAKLREEKAQSQADLLDAGSQLQVAALGIGSTANASRRTAF
;
A
#
# COMPACT_ATOMS: atom_id res chain seq x y z
N MET A 1 43.67 9.73 34.09
CA MET A 1 43.05 8.58 33.39
C MET A 1 41.51 8.64 33.32
N ILE A 2 40.83 9.27 34.29
CA ILE A 2 39.34 9.45 34.34
C ILE A 2 38.77 10.32 33.20
N ASN A 3 39.48 11.35 32.73
CA ASN A 3 38.98 12.29 31.70
C ASN A 3 38.80 11.63 30.31
N ARG A 4 39.63 10.62 29.99
CA ARG A 4 39.54 9.84 28.74
C ARG A 4 38.36 8.86 28.75
N GLN A 5 37.97 8.38 29.93
CA GLN A 5 36.82 7.50 30.13
C GLN A 5 35.51 8.29 30.02
N LEU A 6 35.44 9.48 30.65
CA LEU A 6 34.30 10.39 30.51
C LEU A 6 34.07 10.85 29.07
N SER A 7 35.15 11.19 28.34
CA SER A 7 35.07 11.59 26.94
C SER A 7 34.58 10.46 26.03
N ARG A 8 34.99 9.21 26.30
CA ARG A 8 34.50 8.02 25.57
C ARG A 8 33.04 7.71 25.86
N LEU A 9 32.60 7.87 27.12
CA LEU A 9 31.19 7.70 27.50
C LEU A 9 30.30 8.79 26.87
N LEU A 10 30.77 10.03 26.83
CA LEU A 10 30.08 11.12 26.14
C LEU A 10 29.99 10.87 24.62
N LEU A 11 31.08 10.43 23.98
CA LEU A 11 31.04 10.08 22.55
C LEU A 11 30.06 8.95 22.25
N CYS A 12 30.03 7.88 23.06
CA CYS A 12 29.07 6.78 22.87
C CYS A 12 27.62 7.23 23.05
N SER A 13 27.35 8.13 24.00
CA SER A 13 26.01 8.66 24.24
C SER A 13 25.54 9.55 23.08
N ILE A 14 26.43 10.38 22.55
CA ILE A 14 26.16 11.21 21.35
C ILE A 14 25.92 10.32 20.13
N LEU A 15 26.77 9.32 19.89
CA LEU A 15 26.64 8.42 18.75
C LEU A 15 25.35 7.57 18.82
N GLY A 16 24.99 7.10 20.02
CA GLY A 16 23.73 6.40 20.25
C GLY A 16 22.51 7.28 20.01
N SER A 17 22.52 8.51 20.52
CA SER A 17 21.40 9.46 20.37
C SER A 17 21.16 9.85 18.90
N THR A 18 22.23 10.02 18.12
CA THR A 18 22.13 10.39 16.70
C THR A 18 21.49 9.28 15.85
N THR A 19 21.72 8.02 16.22
CA THR A 19 21.19 6.86 15.49
C THR A 19 19.69 6.66 15.77
N LEU A 20 19.22 7.02 16.97
CA LEU A 20 17.82 6.91 17.37
C LEU A 20 16.89 7.93 16.68
N ILE A 21 17.43 9.03 16.16
CA ILE A 21 16.65 10.08 15.49
C ILE A 21 16.55 9.83 13.96
N SER A 22 17.37 8.92 13.41
CA SER A 22 17.35 8.56 11.99
C SER A 22 16.33 7.45 11.72
N GLY A 23 15.03 7.75 11.81
CA GLY A 23 14.00 6.73 11.57
C GLY A 23 12.56 7.20 11.45
N CYS A 24 12.26 8.49 11.60
CA CYS A 24 10.90 9.00 11.38
C CYS A 24 10.58 9.08 9.88
N ALA A 25 10.25 7.93 9.26
CA ALA A 25 9.65 7.90 7.93
C ALA A 25 8.16 8.24 8.07
N LEU A 26 7.81 9.52 7.88
CA LEU A 26 6.43 9.94 7.72
C LEU A 26 5.91 9.37 6.40
N VAL A 27 5.06 8.33 6.48
CA VAL A 27 4.20 7.94 5.35
C VAL A 27 3.25 9.10 5.11
N ARG A 28 3.66 9.97 4.19
CA ARG A 28 2.85 11.06 3.73
C ARG A 28 1.74 10.48 2.84
N LYS A 29 0.49 10.85 3.10
CA LYS A 29 -0.64 10.66 2.17
C LYS A 29 -0.47 11.61 0.98
N ASP A 30 0.63 11.50 0.26
CA ASP A 30 0.92 12.35 -0.89
C ASP A 30 0.40 11.67 -2.15
N SER A 31 -0.91 11.70 -2.31
CA SER A 31 -1.52 11.65 -3.62
C SER A 31 -2.62 12.68 -3.56
N ALA A 32 -2.27 13.93 -3.88
CA ALA A 32 -3.30 14.91 -4.20
C ALA A 32 -4.19 14.24 -5.25
N PRO A 33 -5.52 14.15 -5.04
CA PRO A 33 -6.42 13.53 -5.99
C PRO A 33 -6.11 14.10 -7.37
N HIS A 34 -5.86 13.21 -8.33
CA HIS A 34 -5.62 13.65 -9.71
C HIS A 34 -6.76 14.58 -10.12
N GLN A 35 -6.40 15.66 -10.82
CA GLN A 35 -7.37 16.68 -11.22
C GLN A 35 -8.51 16.00 -11.97
N GLN A 36 -9.67 15.92 -11.31
CA GLN A 36 -10.81 15.20 -11.84
C GLN A 36 -11.30 15.96 -13.07
N LEU A 37 -11.23 15.32 -14.23
CA LEU A 37 -11.76 15.86 -15.46
C LEU A 37 -13.25 16.14 -15.23
N LYS A 38 -13.67 17.38 -15.47
CA LYS A 38 -15.08 17.72 -15.36
C LYS A 38 -15.83 16.99 -16.47
N PRO A 39 -16.99 16.38 -16.20
CA PRO A 39 -17.77 15.68 -17.23
C PRO A 39 -18.03 16.55 -18.47
N GLU A 40 -18.17 17.87 -18.29
CA GLU A 40 -18.35 18.82 -19.41
C GLU A 40 -17.15 18.90 -20.37
N GLN A 41 -15.95 18.51 -19.94
CA GLN A 41 -14.73 18.49 -20.77
C GLN A 41 -14.62 17.20 -21.59
N ILE A 42 -15.43 16.19 -21.29
CA ILE A 42 -15.44 14.91 -21.99
C ILE A 42 -16.52 14.99 -23.07
N LYS A 43 -16.13 15.34 -24.29
CA LYS A 43 -17.02 15.28 -25.45
C LYS A 43 -17.23 13.82 -25.85
N LEU A 44 -18.30 13.21 -25.33
CA LEU A 44 -18.86 12.01 -25.92
C LEU A 44 -19.71 12.41 -27.12
N ALA A 45 -19.77 11.54 -28.13
CA ALA A 45 -20.77 11.68 -29.18
C ALA A 45 -22.16 11.57 -28.55
N ASP A 46 -23.13 12.36 -29.03
CA ASP A 46 -24.46 12.52 -28.42
C ASP A 46 -25.26 11.20 -28.32
N ASP A 47 -24.84 10.17 -29.06
CA ASP A 47 -25.38 8.81 -29.11
C ASP A 47 -24.72 7.84 -28.11
N ILE A 48 -23.58 8.21 -27.51
CA ILE A 48 -22.92 7.42 -26.46
C ILE A 48 -23.51 7.81 -25.11
N HIS A 49 -24.60 7.16 -24.74
CA HIS A 49 -25.02 7.13 -23.35
C HIS A 49 -24.07 6.17 -22.61
N LEU A 50 -23.07 6.71 -21.88
CA LEU A 50 -22.37 5.92 -20.86
C LEU A 50 -23.45 5.23 -20.03
N ALA A 51 -23.46 3.90 -20.06
CA ALA A 51 -24.44 3.14 -19.31
C ALA A 51 -24.41 3.65 -17.87
N SER A 52 -25.54 4.16 -17.41
CA SER A 52 -25.74 4.66 -16.03
C SER A 52 -25.52 3.57 -14.97
N SER A 53 -25.15 2.36 -15.40
CA SER A 53 -24.96 1.13 -14.63
C SER A 53 -23.52 0.84 -14.18
N GLY A 54 -22.59 1.78 -14.33
CA GLY A 54 -21.21 1.60 -13.83
C GLY A 54 -20.31 0.76 -14.75
N TRP A 55 -19.13 0.40 -14.23
CA TRP A 55 -18.10 -0.34 -14.97
C TRP A 55 -18.67 -1.69 -15.46
N PRO A 56 -18.39 -2.10 -16.72
CA PRO A 56 -18.93 -3.32 -17.28
C PRO A 56 -18.46 -4.56 -16.51
N GLN A 57 -19.28 -5.61 -16.54
CA GLN A 57 -18.98 -6.89 -15.91
C GLN A 57 -17.69 -7.49 -16.49
N ALA A 58 -17.00 -8.32 -15.70
CA ALA A 58 -15.75 -8.96 -16.13
C ALA A 58 -15.88 -9.73 -17.46
N GLN A 59 -17.06 -10.29 -17.74
CA GLN A 59 -17.39 -10.99 -19.00
C GLN A 59 -18.38 -10.19 -19.86
N TRP A 60 -18.15 -8.89 -20.02
CA TRP A 60 -19.03 -7.96 -20.75
C TRP A 60 -19.41 -8.44 -22.15
N TRP A 61 -18.51 -9.15 -22.84
CA TRP A 61 -18.72 -9.63 -24.20
C TRP A 61 -19.85 -10.65 -24.31
N LYS A 62 -20.22 -11.34 -23.21
CA LYS A 62 -21.33 -12.31 -23.24
C LYS A 62 -22.68 -11.68 -23.56
N GLN A 63 -22.83 -10.38 -23.29
CA GLN A 63 -24.06 -9.64 -23.63
C GLN A 63 -24.29 -9.53 -25.14
N LEU A 64 -23.25 -9.76 -25.95
CA LEU A 64 -23.35 -9.79 -27.42
C LEU A 64 -23.97 -11.08 -27.96
N ASN A 65 -24.13 -12.12 -27.11
CA ASN A 65 -24.69 -13.43 -27.49
C ASN A 65 -24.03 -14.10 -28.70
N ASP A 66 -22.72 -13.88 -28.90
CA ASP A 66 -21.95 -14.50 -29.97
C ASP A 66 -21.09 -15.67 -29.43
N PRO A 67 -21.41 -16.94 -29.79
CA PRO A 67 -20.66 -18.10 -29.34
C PRO A 67 -19.25 -18.20 -29.95
N GLN A 68 -19.02 -17.65 -31.15
CA GLN A 68 -17.70 -17.61 -31.77
C GLN A 68 -16.80 -16.64 -31.01
N LEU A 69 -17.33 -15.46 -30.66
CA LEU A 69 -16.63 -14.47 -29.86
C LEU A 69 -16.26 -15.02 -28.48
N ASP A 70 -17.19 -15.68 -27.78
CA ASP A 70 -16.92 -16.26 -26.47
C ASP A 70 -15.80 -17.30 -26.56
N ALA A 71 -15.85 -18.21 -27.56
CA ALA A 71 -14.81 -19.21 -27.76
C ALA A 71 -13.43 -18.59 -28.05
N LEU A 72 -13.37 -17.51 -28.83
CA LEU A 72 -12.11 -16.81 -29.15
C LEU A 72 -11.52 -16.15 -27.90
N ILE A 73 -12.34 -15.48 -27.10
CA ILE A 73 -11.91 -14.80 -25.88
C ILE A 73 -11.43 -15.85 -24.87
N GLN A 74 -12.18 -16.94 -24.65
CA GLN A 74 -11.77 -18.01 -23.74
C GLN A 74 -10.42 -18.62 -24.14
N ARG A 75 -10.22 -18.89 -25.44
CA ARG A 75 -8.94 -19.41 -25.93
C ARG A 75 -7.80 -18.44 -25.67
N THR A 76 -8.02 -17.14 -25.89
CA THR A 76 -7.01 -16.11 -25.68
C THR A 76 -6.69 -15.95 -24.19
N LEU A 77 -7.70 -15.94 -23.32
CA LEU A 77 -7.50 -15.85 -21.87
C LEU A 77 -6.71 -17.04 -21.33
N ASN A 78 -6.99 -18.25 -21.81
CA ASN A 78 -6.31 -19.47 -21.36
C ASN A 78 -4.88 -19.61 -21.92
N GLY A 79 -4.64 -19.11 -23.14
CA GLY A 79 -3.34 -19.23 -23.83
C GLY A 79 -2.41 -18.03 -23.67
N SER A 80 -2.85 -16.95 -23.01
CA SER A 80 -2.07 -15.71 -22.94
C SER A 80 -0.97 -15.77 -21.87
N HIS A 81 0.27 -15.88 -22.33
CA HIS A 81 1.46 -15.79 -21.48
C HIS A 81 1.59 -14.41 -20.82
N THR A 82 1.19 -13.34 -21.51
CA THR A 82 1.29 -11.97 -20.96
C THR A 82 0.34 -11.75 -19.79
N LEU A 83 -0.85 -12.37 -19.81
CA LEU A 83 -1.77 -12.33 -18.67
C LEU A 83 -1.25 -13.14 -17.47
N ALA A 84 -0.61 -14.28 -17.72
CA ALA A 84 0.04 -15.06 -16.66
C ALA A 84 1.16 -14.25 -15.97
N GLU A 85 1.98 -13.56 -16.76
CA GLU A 85 3.02 -12.68 -16.22
C GLU A 85 2.44 -11.51 -15.42
N ALA A 86 1.36 -10.90 -15.91
CA ALA A 86 0.67 -9.83 -15.19
C ALA A 86 0.15 -10.29 -13.81
N LYS A 87 -0.43 -11.50 -13.73
CA LYS A 87 -0.85 -12.09 -12.44
C LYS A 87 0.31 -12.31 -11.48
N LEU A 88 1.43 -12.82 -11.98
CA LEU A 88 2.63 -12.99 -11.13
C LEU A 88 3.16 -11.65 -10.60
N ARG A 89 3.08 -10.58 -11.41
CA ARG A 89 3.47 -9.23 -10.99
C ARG A 89 2.53 -8.69 -9.91
N GLU A 90 1.23 -8.95 -10.02
CA GLU A 90 0.23 -8.62 -9.00
C GLU A 90 0.52 -9.36 -7.69
N GLU A 91 0.64 -10.68 -7.72
CA GLU A 91 0.94 -11.52 -6.55
C GLU A 91 2.25 -11.10 -5.86
N LYS A 92 3.27 -10.77 -6.66
CA LYS A 92 4.55 -10.24 -6.16
C LYS A 92 4.39 -8.88 -5.49
N ALA A 93 3.53 -8.00 -5.99
CA ALA A 93 3.26 -6.71 -5.36
C ALA A 93 2.51 -6.89 -4.04
N GLN A 94 1.53 -7.79 -4.01
CA GLN A 94 0.77 -8.14 -2.81
C GLN A 94 1.70 -8.67 -1.70
N SER A 95 2.57 -9.63 -2.03
CA SER A 95 3.47 -10.22 -1.02
C SER A 95 4.49 -9.21 -0.48
N GLN A 96 4.96 -8.27 -1.30
CA GLN A 96 5.82 -7.18 -0.84
C GLN A 96 5.09 -6.25 0.14
N ALA A 97 3.81 -5.95 -0.10
CA ALA A 97 3.00 -5.16 0.82
C ALA A 97 2.81 -5.89 2.15
N ASP A 98 2.52 -7.19 2.11
CA ASP A 98 2.32 -8.01 3.32
C ASP A 98 3.60 -8.10 4.17
N LEU A 99 4.78 -8.20 3.55
CA LEU A 99 6.06 -8.19 4.26
C LEU A 99 6.33 -6.86 4.98
N LEU A 100 5.99 -5.74 4.34
CA LEU A 100 6.14 -4.41 4.94
C LEU A 100 5.17 -4.20 6.11
N ASP A 101 3.93 -4.66 5.96
CA ASP A 101 2.93 -4.61 7.04
C ASP A 101 3.39 -5.44 8.24
N ALA A 102 3.79 -6.70 8.03
CA ALA A 102 4.29 -7.57 9.09
C ALA A 102 5.54 -6.99 9.80
N GLY A 103 6.48 -6.40 9.05
CA GLY A 103 7.64 -5.73 9.60
C GLY A 103 7.30 -4.49 10.44
N SER A 104 6.23 -3.78 10.10
CA SER A 104 5.75 -2.63 10.88
C SER A 104 5.07 -3.05 12.19
N GLN A 105 4.29 -4.14 12.19
CA GLN A 105 3.61 -4.65 13.38
C GLN A 105 4.60 -5.12 14.47
N LEU A 106 5.71 -5.78 14.07
CA LEU A 106 6.79 -6.17 14.98
C LEU A 106 7.45 -4.98 15.69
N GLN A 107 7.62 -3.85 15.00
CA GLN A 107 8.19 -2.64 15.58
C GLN A 107 7.24 -1.97 16.57
N VAL A 108 5.93 -1.97 16.29
CA VAL A 108 4.91 -1.47 17.22
C VAL A 108 4.88 -2.30 18.51
N ALA A 109 4.99 -3.62 18.40
CA ALA A 109 5.07 -4.51 19.57
C ALA A 109 6.32 -4.25 20.42
N ALA A 110 7.48 -4.03 19.79
CA ALA A 110 8.73 -3.74 20.49
C ALA A 110 8.76 -2.38 21.22
N LEU A 111 7.97 -1.40 20.76
CA LEU A 111 7.84 -0.09 21.39
C LEU A 111 6.71 -0.04 22.45
N GLY A 112 5.76 -0.98 22.42
CA GLY A 112 4.63 -1.06 23.35
C GLY A 112 4.97 -1.57 24.76
N ILE A 113 6.14 -2.17 24.96
CA ILE A 113 6.56 -2.77 26.25
C ILE A 113 7.01 -1.72 27.31
N GLY A 114 7.03 -0.43 26.97
CA GLY A 114 7.46 0.65 27.86
C GLY A 114 6.35 1.52 28.47
N SER A 115 5.10 1.46 27.98
CA SER A 115 4.03 2.40 28.36
C SER A 115 3.03 1.88 29.40
N THR A 116 3.02 0.59 29.71
CA THR A 116 2.05 0.00 30.66
C THR A 116 2.45 0.12 32.14
N ALA A 117 3.68 0.57 32.45
CA ALA A 117 4.17 0.66 33.82
C ALA A 117 3.60 1.85 34.65
N ASN A 118 2.94 2.84 34.03
CA ASN A 118 2.49 4.06 34.72
C ASN A 118 0.96 4.19 34.85
N ALA A 119 0.19 3.23 34.36
CA ALA A 119 -1.28 3.27 34.40
C ALA A 119 -1.89 2.78 35.74
N SER A 120 -1.10 2.14 36.61
CA SER A 120 -1.61 1.52 37.85
C SER A 120 -1.70 2.45 39.08
N ARG A 121 -1.35 3.74 38.96
CA ARG A 121 -1.25 4.65 40.13
C ARG A 121 -2.31 5.76 40.20
N ARG A 122 -3.34 5.74 39.33
CA ARG A 122 -4.33 6.84 39.22
C ARG A 122 -5.79 6.49 39.55
N THR A 123 -6.08 5.26 40.00
CA THR A 123 -7.43 4.85 40.44
C THR A 123 -7.42 4.47 41.92
N ALA A 124 -7.15 5.45 42.78
CA ALA A 124 -7.36 5.32 44.23
C ALA A 124 -7.59 6.71 44.81
N PHE A 125 -8.71 7.35 44.44
CA PHE A 125 -9.46 8.34 45.22
C PHE A 125 -10.88 8.39 44.66
#